data_AF-A0A7C3RYV7-F1
#
_entry.id   AF-A0A7C3RYV7-F1
#
_cell.length_a   1.000
_cell.length_b   1.000
_cell.length_c   1.000
_cell.angle_alpha   90.00
_cell.angle_beta   90.00
_cell.angle_gamma   90.00
#
_symmetry.space_group_name_H-M   'P 1'
#
loop_
_entity.id
_entity.type
_entity.pdbx_description
1 polymer ?
#
loop_
_entity_poly.entity_id
_entity_poly.type
_entity_poly.pdbx_seq_one_letter_code
_entity_poly.pdbx_strand_id
1 'polypeptide(L)' 'MKIKWYGHAAFLITSDQGLKIILDPYESGAYGGALAYGKITDQPDVVLTSHDHADHNDTKSLPGAF' A
#
# COMPACT_ATOMS: atom_id res chain seq x y z
N MET A 1 5.43 -15.13 -9.92
CA MET A 1 4.66 -13.98 -9.42
C MET A 1 4.28 -14.21 -7.96
N LYS A 2 4.32 -13.17 -7.10
CA LYS A 2 3.88 -13.23 -5.70
C LYS A 2 2.93 -12.08 -5.40
N ILE A 3 1.91 -12.32 -4.57
CA ILE A 3 0.97 -11.31 -4.10
C ILE A 3 0.97 -11.35 -2.58
N LYS A 4 1.16 -10.19 -1.95
CA LYS A 4 1.02 -9.98 -0.51
C LYS A 4 -0.15 -9.03 -0.27
N TRP A 5 -1.05 -9.41 0.62
CA TRP A 5 -2.17 -8.58 1.06
C TRP A 5 -1.84 -7.95 2.41
N TYR A 6 -2.04 -6.63 2.54
CA TYR A 6 -1.81 -5.91 3.81
C TYR A 6 -3.09 -5.69 4.61
N GLY A 7 -4.25 -5.80 3.94
CA GLY A 7 -5.54 -5.40 4.50
C GLY A 7 -6.29 -4.45 3.57
N HIS A 8 -7.60 -4.35 3.76
CA HIS A 8 -8.47 -3.48 2.95
C HIS A 8 -8.25 -3.72 1.44
N ALA A 9 -8.00 -2.66 0.67
CA ALA A 9 -7.67 -2.69 -0.74
C ALA A 9 -6.15 -2.74 -1.03
N ALA A 10 -5.28 -2.84 -0.02
CA ALA A 10 -3.84 -2.73 -0.19
C ALA A 10 -3.16 -4.07 -0.52
N PHE A 11 -2.46 -4.12 -1.65
CA PHE A 11 -1.70 -5.29 -2.11
C PHE A 11 -0.32 -4.89 -2.63
N LEU A 12 0.70 -5.70 -2.34
CA LEU A 12 1.97 -5.68 -3.06
C LEU A 12 2.03 -6.85 -4.03
N ILE A 13 2.20 -6.53 -5.30
CA ILE A 13 2.46 -7.49 -6.37
C ILE A 13 3.96 -7.47 -6.67
N THR A 14 4.60 -8.63 -6.59
CA THR A 14 5.98 -8.82 -7.05
C THR A 14 5.98 -9.68 -8.31
N SER A 15 6.42 -9.08 -9.42
CA SER A 15 6.57 -9.78 -10.69
C SER A 15 7.70 -10.83 -10.62
N ASP A 16 7.77 -11.73 -11.61
CA ASP A 16 8.88 -12.69 -11.71
C ASP A 16 10.25 -12.05 -11.95
N GLN A 17 10.27 -10.80 -12.43
CA GLN A 17 11.49 -10.01 -12.62
C GLN A 17 11.84 -9.13 -11.40
N GLY A 18 11.05 -9.20 -10.33
CA GLY A 18 11.32 -8.47 -9.08
C GLY A 18 10.65 -7.11 -8.95
N LEU A 19 9.99 -6.58 -9.99
CA LEU A 19 9.22 -5.33 -9.91
C LEU A 19 8.15 -5.42 -8.82
N LYS A 20 8.11 -4.44 -7.93
CA LYS A 20 7.17 -4.30 -6.81
C LYS A 20 6.17 -3.18 -7.07
N ILE A 21 4.90 -3.56 -7.23
CA ILE A 21 3.79 -2.63 -7.42
C ILE A 21 2.91 -2.70 -6.18
N ILE A 22 2.68 -1.56 -5.52
CA ILE A 22 1.66 -1.47 -4.48
C ILE A 22 0.39 -0.79 -5.02
N LEU A 23 -0.75 -1.33 -4.64
CA LEU A 23 -2.07 -0.82 -4.97
C LEU A 23 -2.73 -0.31 -3.68
N ASP A 24 -3.40 0.83 -3.75
CA ASP A 24 -4.22 1.45 -2.71
C ASP A 24 -3.61 1.40 -1.29
N PRO A 25 -2.39 1.95 -1.08
CA PRO A 25 -1.84 2.04 0.26
C PRO A 25 -2.77 2.86 1.17
N TYR A 26 -2.96 2.40 2.40
CA TYR A 26 -3.85 3.04 3.35
C TYR A 26 -3.10 3.69 4.52
N GLU A 27 -3.70 4.72 5.10
CA GLU A 27 -3.22 5.32 6.34
C GLU A 27 -3.57 4.41 7.54
N SER A 28 -2.55 3.84 8.17
CA SER A 28 -2.72 2.95 9.32
C SER A 28 -3.30 3.72 10.51
N GLY A 29 -4.46 3.28 11.01
CA GLY A 29 -5.19 3.99 12.05
C GLY A 29 -6.15 5.08 11.56
N ALA A 30 -6.37 5.19 10.23
CA ALA A 30 -7.33 6.12 9.65
C ALA A 30 -8.74 5.96 10.25
N TYR A 31 -9.53 7.04 10.13
CA TYR A 31 -10.91 7.12 10.61
C TYR A 31 -11.05 6.80 12.10
N GLY A 32 -10.13 7.33 12.92
CA GLY A 32 -10.14 7.13 14.37
C GLY A 32 -9.84 5.68 14.79
N GLY A 33 -9.01 4.98 14.02
CA GLY A 33 -8.60 3.61 14.28
C GLY A 33 -9.50 2.53 13.69
N ALA A 34 -10.56 2.90 12.94
CA ALA A 34 -11.40 1.94 12.25
C ALA A 34 -10.62 1.12 11.23
N LEU A 35 -9.62 1.73 10.58
CA LEU A 35 -8.67 1.03 9.72
C LEU A 35 -7.48 0.50 10.52
N ALA A 36 -7.70 -0.64 11.17
CA ALA A 36 -6.80 -1.21 12.18
C ALA A 36 -5.62 -2.04 11.63
N TYR A 37 -5.38 -2.02 10.32
CA TYR A 37 -4.25 -2.73 9.72
C TYR A 37 -2.94 -2.02 10.04
N GLY A 38 -1.86 -2.80 10.20
CA GLY A 38 -0.53 -2.27 10.50
C GLY A 38 0.05 -1.41 9.38
N LYS A 39 1.10 -0.65 9.69
CA LYS A 39 1.84 0.15 8.70
C LYS A 39 2.42 -0.74 7.60
N ILE A 40 2.38 -0.24 6.38
CA ILE A 40 3.04 -0.87 5.23
C ILE A 40 4.52 -0.49 5.25
N THR A 41 5.40 -1.48 5.37
CA THR A 41 6.85 -1.27 5.52
C THR A 41 7.68 -1.74 4.34
N ASP A 42 7.05 -2.38 3.35
CA ASP A 42 7.75 -2.80 2.14
C ASP A 42 7.88 -1.61 1.18
N GLN A 43 9.10 -1.36 0.68
CA GLN A 43 9.36 -0.35 -0.33
C GLN A 43 8.90 -0.84 -1.71
N PRO A 44 7.95 -0.16 -2.36
CA PRO A 44 7.55 -0.43 -3.75
C PRO A 44 8.43 0.32 -4.76
N ASP A 45 8.38 -0.12 -6.01
CA ASP A 45 8.93 0.61 -7.16
C ASP A 45 7.86 1.50 -7.82
N VAL A 46 6.60 1.07 -7.78
CA VAL A 46 5.44 1.77 -8.35
C VAL A 46 4.30 1.75 -7.34
N VAL A 47 3.61 2.88 -7.21
CA VAL A 47 2.42 3.05 -6.38
C VAL A 47 1.24 3.42 -7.27
N LEU A 48 0.13 2.68 -7.15
CA LEU A 48 -1.12 2.96 -7.85
C LEU A 48 -2.21 3.20 -6.82
N THR A 49 -3.01 4.26 -7.03
CA THR A 49 -4.11 4.64 -6.15
C THR A 49 -5.38 4.79 -6.97
N SER A 50 -6.45 4.15 -6.52
CA SER A 50 -7.72 4.12 -7.24
C SER A 50 -8.48 5.45 -7.11
N HIS A 51 -8.38 6.11 -5.96
CA HIS A 51 -9.00 7.41 -5.67
C HIS A 51 -8.39 8.06 -4.42
N ASP A 52 -8.74 9.33 -4.16
CA ASP A 52 -8.13 10.17 -3.12
C ASP A 52 -8.88 10.12 -1.78
N HIS A 53 -8.95 8.93 -1.17
CA HIS A 53 -9.38 8.75 0.22
C HIS A 53 -8.24 8.20 1.09
N ALA A 54 -8.30 8.44 2.40
CA ALA A 54 -7.24 8.08 3.35
C ALA A 54 -7.01 6.56 3.45
N ASP A 55 -8.03 5.74 3.21
CA ASP A 55 -7.94 4.28 3.13
C ASP A 55 -7.44 3.76 1.77
N HIS A 56 -7.13 4.62 0.80
CA HIS A 56 -6.68 4.21 -0.54
C HIS A 56 -5.46 4.98 -1.08
N ASN A 57 -5.01 6.07 -0.45
CA ASN A 57 -4.01 7.00 -1.03
C ASN A 57 -2.87 7.43 -0.07
N ASP A 58 -2.49 6.61 0.91
CA ASP A 58 -1.35 6.93 1.79
C ASP A 58 0.01 6.63 1.13
N THR A 59 0.32 7.37 0.07
CA THR A 59 1.59 7.26 -0.65
C THR A 59 2.75 7.88 0.13
N LYS A 60 2.46 8.82 1.04
CA LYS A 60 3.47 9.60 1.78
C LYS A 60 4.13 8.82 2.91
N SER A 61 3.44 7.86 3.50
CA SER A 61 3.99 7.06 4.59
C SER A 61 4.81 5.85 4.10
N LEU A 62 4.78 5.56 2.80
CA LEU A 62 5.51 4.44 2.22
C LEU A 62 7.03 4.73 2.17
N PRO A 63 7.89 3.73 2.46
CA PRO A 63 9.34 3.90 2.37
C PRO A 63 9.82 4.01 0.92
N GLY A 64 10.82 4.84 0.66
CA GLY A 64 11.45 5.00 -0.65
C GLY A 64 11.21 6.37 -1.28
N ALA A 65 11.62 6.52 -2.53
CA ALA A 65 11.33 7.70 -3.35
C ALA A 65 10.74 7.20 -4.67
N PHE A 66 9.48 7.54 -4.93
CA PHE A 66 8.71 7.23 -6.13
C PHE A 66 7.80 8.41 -6.48
#